data_AF-A0A9D4MGK2-F1
#
_entry.id   AF-A0A9D4MGK2-F1
#
_cell.length_a   1.000
_cell.length_b   1.000
_cell.length_c   1.000
_cell.angle_alpha   90.00
_cell.angle_beta   90.00
_cell.angle_gamma   90.00
#
_symmetry.space_group_name_H-M   'P 1'
#
loop_
_entity.id
_entity.type
_entity.pdbx_description
1 polymer ?
#
loop_
_entity_poly.entity_id
_entity_poly.type
_entity_poly.pdbx_seq_one_letter_code
_entity_poly.pdbx_strand_id
1 'polypeptide(L)'
;MSFLFLVVKLSVRLGVGNPDRIQDEFVDFQLLSESALPPYVEGMALDPFWSCIASIKTPLQKARFPQLSSLAFAALSIPHSNADPENCFSALKKIQKEERENLGHRTVEALFAV
;
A
#
# COMPACT_ATOMS: atom_id res chain seq x y z
N MET A 1 10.09 -6.40 20.85
CA MET A 1 9.51 -6.99 19.63
C MET A 1 10.33 -6.50 18.44
N SER A 2 10.87 -7.40 17.62
CA SER A 2 11.69 -7.02 16.46
C SER A 2 10.79 -6.53 15.32
N PHE A 3 11.14 -5.40 14.68
CA PHE A 3 10.41 -4.82 13.55
C PHE A 3 10.23 -5.83 12.39
N LEU A 4 11.20 -6.73 12.24
CA LEU A 4 11.18 -7.87 11.31
C LEU A 4 9.93 -8.75 11.46
N PHE A 5 9.54 -9.04 12.71
CA PHE A 5 8.37 -9.88 12.99
C PHE A 5 7.07 -9.22 12.53
N LEU A 6 6.99 -7.89 12.61
CA LEU A 6 5.83 -7.14 12.18
C LEU A 6 5.70 -7.12 10.65
N VAL A 7 6.82 -6.96 9.93
CA VAL A 7 6.86 -7.01 8.47
C VAL A 7 6.44 -8.38 7.94
N VAL A 8 6.98 -9.46 8.51
CA VAL A 8 6.60 -10.84 8.13
C VAL A 8 5.14 -11.13 8.47
N LYS A 9 4.65 -10.66 9.62
CA LYS A 9 3.23 -10.85 9.98
C LYS A 9 2.30 -10.05 9.06
N LEU A 10 2.71 -8.85 8.63
CA LEU A 10 1.97 -8.03 7.68
C LEU A 10 1.92 -8.69 6.30
N SER A 11 3.02 -9.26 5.82
CA SER A 11 3.04 -9.95 4.52
C SER A 11 2.11 -11.15 4.49
N VAL A 12 2.08 -11.95 5.56
CA VAL A 12 1.13 -13.06 5.71
C VAL A 12 -0.32 -12.55 5.73
N ARG A 13 -0.58 -11.41 6.38
CA ARG A 13 -1.93 -10.82 6.47
C ARG A 13 -2.43 -10.27 5.14
N LEU A 14 -1.54 -9.67 4.35
CA LEU A 14 -1.86 -9.12 3.03
C LEU A 14 -1.78 -10.17 1.91
N GLY A 15 -1.29 -11.38 2.21
CA GLY A 15 -1.12 -12.44 1.21
C GLY A 15 -0.04 -12.11 0.17
N VAL A 16 0.95 -11.28 0.53
CA VAL A 16 1.98 -10.80 -0.39
C VAL A 16 3.27 -11.59 -0.21
N GLY A 17 3.74 -12.20 -1.30
CA GLY A 17 5.05 -12.84 -1.36
C GLY A 17 5.21 -14.07 -0.45
N ASN A 18 6.45 -14.54 -0.31
CA ASN A 18 6.78 -15.63 0.62
C ASN A 18 7.43 -14.99 1.88
N PRO A 19 6.96 -15.33 3.09
CA PRO A 19 7.45 -14.72 4.32
C PRO A 19 8.97 -14.86 4.53
N ASP A 20 9.55 -16.01 4.17
CA ASP A 20 10.99 -16.27 4.34
C ASP A 20 11.82 -15.36 3.42
N ARG A 21 11.37 -15.20 2.18
CA ARG A 21 12.03 -14.32 1.20
C ARG A 21 11.87 -12.85 1.54
N ILE A 22 10.71 -12.44 2.05
CA ILE A 22 10.49 -11.07 2.53
C ILE A 22 11.39 -10.76 3.72
N GLN A 23 11.56 -11.73 4.61
CA GLN A 23 12.49 -11.61 5.74
C GLN A 23 13.92 -11.39 5.23
N ASP A 24 14.38 -12.20 4.28
CA ASP A 24 15.71 -12.06 3.67
C ASP A 24 15.89 -10.71 2.95
N GLU A 25 14.91 -10.32 2.12
CA GLU A 25 14.91 -9.03 1.41
C GLU A 25 14.91 -7.84 2.38
N PHE A 26 14.17 -7.94 3.49
CA PHE A 26 14.12 -6.88 4.50
C PHE A 26 15.43 -6.75 5.26
N VAL A 27 16.10 -7.87 5.58
CA VAL A 27 17.42 -7.84 6.19
C VAL A 27 18.44 -7.24 5.22
N ASP A 28 18.43 -7.62 3.95
CA ASP A 28 19.29 -7.01 2.92
C ASP A 28 19.02 -5.50 2.77
N PHE A 29 17.76 -5.09 2.82
CA PHE A 29 17.38 -3.68 2.80
C PHE A 29 17.92 -2.91 4.01
N GLN A 30 17.89 -3.49 5.21
CA GLN A 30 18.46 -2.87 6.43
C GLN A 30 19.98 -2.74 6.39
N LEU A 31 20.67 -3.61 5.64
CA LEU A 31 22.11 -3.59 5.45
C LEU A 31 22.55 -2.67 4.29
N LEU A 32 21.58 -2.12 3.54
CA LEU A 32 21.86 -1.23 2.42
C LEU A 32 22.47 0.08 2.92
N SER A 33 23.54 0.54 2.26
CA SER A 33 24.14 1.82 2.60
C SER A 33 23.21 2.98 2.26
N GLU A 34 23.24 4.04 3.07
CA GLU A 34 22.40 5.23 2.91
C GLU A 34 22.60 5.90 1.53
N SER A 35 23.80 5.78 0.95
CA SER A 35 24.14 6.25 -0.40
C SER A 35 23.39 5.52 -1.53
N ALA A 36 22.91 4.30 -1.28
CA ALA A 36 22.18 3.49 -2.25
C ALA A 36 20.66 3.64 -2.11
N LEU A 37 20.19 4.36 -1.09
CA LEU A 37 18.79 4.68 -0.91
C LEU A 37 18.42 5.92 -1.74
N PRO A 38 17.19 5.97 -2.28
CA PRO A 38 16.69 7.17 -2.91
C PRO A 38 16.58 8.31 -1.87
N PRO A 39 16.79 9.57 -2.27
CA PRO A 39 16.68 10.70 -1.37
C PRO A 39 15.26 10.76 -0.79
N TYR A 40 15.17 10.75 0.53
CA TYR A 40 13.91 10.89 1.26
C TYR A 40 13.87 12.28 1.90
N VAL A 41 12.80 13.02 1.64
CA VAL A 41 12.52 14.30 2.29
C VAL A 41 11.21 14.14 3.05
N GLU A 42 11.17 14.58 4.30
CA GLU A 42 9.96 14.52 5.12
C GLU A 42 8.80 15.26 4.41
N GLY A 43 7.66 14.58 4.24
CA GLY A 43 6.51 15.08 3.47
C GLY A 43 6.45 14.63 2.00
N MET A 44 7.47 13.91 1.50
CA MET A 44 7.42 13.23 0.20
C MET A 44 6.42 12.06 0.23
N ALA A 45 5.68 11.88 -0.88
CA ALA A 45 4.88 10.68 -1.11
C ALA A 45 5.78 9.43 -1.08
N LEU A 46 5.30 8.34 -0.48
CA LEU A 46 6.10 7.12 -0.35
C LEU A 46 6.10 6.27 -1.64
N ASP A 47 5.14 6.48 -2.54
CA ASP A 47 5.01 5.72 -3.79
C ASP A 47 6.22 5.89 -4.73
N PRO A 48 6.74 7.11 -4.98
CA PRO A 48 7.97 7.31 -5.76
C PRO A 48 9.19 6.68 -5.10
N PHE A 49 9.28 6.76 -3.76
CA PHE A 49 10.38 6.17 -3.00
C PHE A 49 10.43 4.64 -3.19
N TRP A 50 9.31 3.94 -3.01
CA TRP A 50 9.24 2.50 -3.21
C TRP A 50 9.33 2.10 -4.69
N SER A 51 8.94 2.98 -5.61
CA SER A 51 9.15 2.78 -7.05
C SER A 51 10.64 2.81 -7.42
N CYS A 52 11.43 3.70 -6.79
CA CYS A 52 12.88 3.72 -6.93
C CYS A 52 13.52 2.45 -6.34
N ILE A 53 13.09 2.00 -5.17
CA ILE A 53 13.57 0.75 -4.55
C ILE A 53 13.24 -0.47 -5.43
N ALA A 54 12.03 -0.54 -5.99
CA ALA A 54 11.62 -1.61 -6.91
C ALA A 54 12.49 -1.66 -8.17
N SER A 55 13.04 -0.51 -8.57
CA SER A 55 13.92 -0.38 -9.73
C SER A 55 15.37 -0.79 -9.45
N ILE A 56 15.76 -1.01 -8.19
CA ILE A 56 17.10 -1.46 -7.83
C ILE A 56 17.31 -2.89 -8.34
N LYS A 57 18.34 -3.05 -9.17
CA LYS A 57 18.73 -4.35 -9.75
C LYS A 57 20.00 -4.88 -9.12
N THR A 58 20.06 -6.20 -9.00
CA THR A 58 21.27 -6.96 -8.71
C THR A 58 22.23 -6.91 -9.91
N PRO A 59 23.52 -7.29 -9.74
CA PRO A 59 24.47 -7.41 -10.86
C PRO A 59 24.00 -8.33 -12.00
N LEU A 60 23.07 -9.25 -11.70
CA LEU A 60 22.44 -10.16 -12.66
C LEU A 60 21.21 -9.55 -13.35
N GLN A 61 21.01 -8.23 -13.25
CA GLN A 61 19.85 -7.47 -13.74
C GLN A 61 18.48 -7.92 -13.22
N LYS A 62 18.42 -8.74 -12.17
CA LYS A 62 17.16 -9.09 -11.49
C LYS A 62 16.80 -8.04 -10.45
N ALA A 63 15.51 -7.76 -10.26
CA ALA A 63 15.03 -6.90 -9.18
C ALA A 63 15.57 -7.41 -7.84
N ARG A 64 16.16 -6.52 -7.04
CA ARG A 64 16.78 -6.87 -5.75
C ARG A 64 15.75 -7.06 -4.65
N PHE A 65 14.67 -6.28 -4.69
CA PHE A 65 13.63 -6.25 -3.65
C PHE A 65 12.21 -6.47 -4.23
N PRO A 66 11.95 -7.55 -4.99
CA PRO A 66 10.67 -7.74 -5.67
C PRO A 66 9.49 -7.95 -4.71
N GLN A 67 9.68 -8.72 -3.63
CA GLN A 67 8.59 -9.02 -2.70
C GLN A 67 8.41 -7.92 -1.67
N LEU A 68 9.51 -7.31 -1.22
CA LEU A 68 9.49 -6.20 -0.28
C LEU A 68 8.84 -4.95 -0.90
N SER A 69 9.14 -4.63 -2.16
CA SER A 69 8.49 -3.49 -2.83
C SER A 69 7.00 -3.74 -3.02
N SER A 70 6.61 -4.97 -3.39
CA SER A 70 5.19 -5.35 -3.50
C SER A 70 4.46 -5.24 -2.15
N LEU A 71 5.11 -5.67 -1.07
CA LEU A 71 4.58 -5.53 0.28
C LEU A 71 4.40 -4.05 0.66
N ALA A 72 5.37 -3.20 0.31
CA ALA A 72 5.29 -1.78 0.59
C ALA A 72 4.14 -1.11 -0.17
N PHE A 73 3.95 -1.39 -1.46
CA PHE A 73 2.81 -0.88 -2.21
C PHE A 73 1.48 -1.39 -1.64
N ALA A 74 1.39 -2.66 -1.28
CA ALA A 74 0.20 -3.21 -0.64
C ALA A 74 -0.09 -2.51 0.69
N ALA A 75 0.93 -2.24 1.51
CA ALA A 75 0.78 -1.51 2.76
C ALA A 75 0.36 -0.05 2.54
N LEU A 76 0.91 0.63 1.53
CA LEU A 76 0.57 2.01 1.18
C LEU A 76 -0.83 2.14 0.58
N SER A 77 -1.34 1.08 -0.06
CA SER A 77 -2.72 1.05 -0.56
C SER A 77 -3.77 0.93 0.55
N ILE A 78 -3.36 0.64 1.79
CA ILE A 78 -4.26 0.62 2.93
C ILE A 78 -4.51 2.06 3.35
N PRO A 79 -5.73 2.59 3.19
CA PRO A 79 -6.03 3.94 3.61
C PRO A 79 -5.81 4.07 5.12
N HIS A 80 -5.07 5.10 5.53
CA HIS A 80 -4.74 5.37 6.93
C HIS A 80 -5.98 5.79 7.77
N SER A 81 -7.13 6.02 7.12
CA SER A 81 -8.38 6.44 7.75
C SER A 81 -9.59 5.94 6.93
N ASN A 82 -10.66 5.53 7.62
CA ASN A 82 -11.95 5.24 6.99
C ASN A 82 -12.72 6.52 6.58
N ALA A 83 -12.15 7.71 6.78
CA ALA A 83 -12.82 8.97 6.53
C ALA A 83 -13.20 9.20 5.05
N ASP A 84 -12.41 8.71 4.10
CA ASP A 84 -12.71 8.85 2.67
C ASP A 84 -13.95 8.04 2.23
N PRO A 85 -14.08 6.73 2.57
CA PRO A 85 -15.34 6.04 2.35
C PRO A 85 -16.49 6.69 3.13
N GLU A 86 -16.27 7.15 4.38
CA GLU A 86 -17.30 7.82 5.18
C GLU A 86 -17.78 9.16 4.58
N ASN A 87 -16.90 9.92 3.90
CA ASN A 87 -17.27 11.13 3.17
C ASN A 87 -18.13 10.80 1.94
N CYS A 88 -17.77 9.77 1.17
CA CYS A 88 -18.59 9.28 0.06
C CYS A 88 -19.97 8.78 0.55
N PHE A 89 -20.02 8.01 1.63
CA PHE A 89 -21.28 7.56 2.24
C PHE A 89 -22.13 8.71 2.80
N SER A 90 -21.50 9.76 3.33
CA SER A 90 -22.19 10.93 3.87
C SER A 90 -22.80 11.81 2.77
N ALA A 91 -22.09 11.98 1.65
CA ALA A 91 -22.60 12.66 0.46
C ALA A 91 -23.82 11.92 -0.13
N LEU A 92 -23.77 10.58 -0.18
CA LEU A 92 -24.88 9.76 -0.66
C LEU A 92 -26.07 9.71 0.30
N LYS A 93 -25.84 9.71 1.62
CA LYS A 93 -26.93 9.88 2.61
C LYS A 93 -27.67 11.20 2.41
N LYS A 94 -26.99 12.25 1.97
CA LYS A 94 -27.63 13.54 1.66
C LYS A 94 -28.51 13.43 0.41
N ILE A 95 -28.02 12.80 -0.65
CA ILE A 95 -28.79 12.51 -1.89
C ILE A 95 -30.02 11.64 -1.58
N GLN A 96 -29.85 10.57 -0.81
CA GLN A 96 -30.93 9.64 -0.46
C GLN A 96 -31.99 10.24 0.48
N LYS A 97 -31.65 11.31 1.24
CA LYS A 97 -32.53 11.89 2.26
C LYS A 97 -33.16 13.23 1.85
N GLU A 98 -32.53 13.97 0.93
CA GLU A 98 -33.07 15.24 0.39
C GLU A 98 -33.95 15.04 -0.85
N GLU A 99 -33.67 14.05 -1.71
CA GLU A 99 -34.59 13.65 -2.79
C GLU A 99 -35.41 12.43 -2.35
N ARG A 100 -36.74 12.54 -2.42
CA ARG A 100 -37.70 11.44 -2.22
C ARG A 100 -37.61 10.35 -3.31
N GLU A 101 -36.46 10.18 -3.96
CA GLU A 101 -36.22 9.12 -4.93
C GLU A 101 -35.39 8.04 -4.26
N ASN A 102 -36.06 6.93 -3.94
CA ASN A 102 -35.42 5.74 -3.39
C ASN A 102 -34.58 5.09 -4.51
N LEU A 103 -33.36 5.58 -4.72
CA LEU A 103 -32.41 5.03 -5.69
C LEU A 103 -32.23 3.53 -5.39
N GLY A 104 -32.55 2.69 -6.38
CA GLY A 104 -32.44 1.25 -6.24
C GLY A 104 -31.01 0.82 -5.92
N HIS A 105 -30.85 -0.26 -5.16
CA HIS A 105 -29.56 -0.78 -4.69
C HIS A 105 -28.49 -0.89 -5.78
N ARG A 106 -28.89 -1.31 -6.99
CA ARG A 106 -27.99 -1.43 -8.16
C ARG A 106 -27.48 -0.10 -8.68
N THR A 107 -28.28 0.97 -8.58
CA THR A 107 -27.88 2.32 -8.99
C THR A 107 -26.90 2.91 -7.98
N VAL A 108 -27.09 2.62 -6.69
CA VAL A 108 -26.14 3.02 -5.64
C VAL A 108 -24.80 2.29 -5.81
N GLU A 109 -24.80 0.99 -6.08
CA GLU A 109 -23.58 0.21 -6.39
C GLU A 109 -22.85 0.75 -7.63
N ALA A 110 -23.59 1.11 -8.68
CA ALA A 110 -23.02 1.70 -9.88
C ALA A 110 -22.38 3.08 -9.63
N LEU A 111 -22.93 3.87 -8.71
CA LEU A 111 -22.34 5.16 -8.29
C LEU A 111 -21.05 4.99 -7.48
N PHE A 112 -20.87 3.86 -6.78
CA PHE A 112 -19.63 3.52 -6.07
C PHE A 112 -18.54 2.91 -6.95
N ALA A 113 -18.91 2.39 -8.13
CA ALA A 113 -18.01 1.64 -9.01
C ALA A 113 -17.30 2.51 -10.07
N VAL A 114 -17.44 3.84 -9.99
CA VAL A 114 -16.74 4.83 -10.83
C VAL A 114 -15.54 5.38 -10.07
#